data_AF-A0AAF1KG38-F1
#
_entry.id   AF-A0AAF1KG38-F1
#
_cell.length_a   1.000
_cell.length_b   1.000
_cell.length_c   1.000
_cell.angle_alpha   90.00
_cell.angle_beta   90.00
_cell.angle_gamma   90.00
#
_symmetry.space_group_name_H-M   'P 1'
#
loop_
_entity.id
_entity.type
_entity.pdbx_description
1 polymer ?
#
loop_
_entity_poly.entity_id
_entity_poly.type
_entity_poly.pdbx_seq_one_letter_code
_entity_poly.pdbx_strand_id
1 'polypeptide(L)'
;MRSATFPVLILSALCAPLLAYADVPVRDDTNRRQDQKRAETTTSIEKADKDRSTIHALVNCSMFRRGRSNDPVSAAEANPEISGLVRRIAREEGVDENQFLALIYQESRFNPCAKSQAGATGLAQLMPGTAAQLGVDANNIEDNLRGGARYYKEQLMRNGGNVSLALAAYNSGPGNVDKYGGIPPFKETEGYVASITQKWLPAFAGSDKSGIPVNYGGGETAYSHMRDATLTAMETTAAASESLSNVSSWYQQLGSLQTSTIQDSWDHNSAARNANLEMMNMVIKLEASLSDLVNSRNGVLLSSLSSSSRSTASARDDGRSRDPPVLCDTAQGLVWSDGRQACVKPIQTGDQIQLMLQTQ
;
A
#
# COMPACT_ATOMS: atom_id res chain seq x y z
N MET A 1 61.22 2.70 63.09
CA MET A 1 62.35 2.49 62.17
C MET A 1 61.79 2.32 60.76
N ARG A 2 62.40 3.02 59.80
CA ARG A 2 62.06 3.03 58.37
C ARG A 2 62.40 1.69 57.72
N SER A 3 61.59 1.25 56.76
CA SER A 3 62.09 0.61 55.53
C SER A 3 61.01 0.67 54.44
N ALA A 4 61.30 1.48 53.42
CA ALA A 4 60.59 1.53 52.15
C ALA A 4 61.12 0.43 51.21
N THR A 5 60.32 -0.02 50.24
CA THR A 5 60.60 0.04 48.78
C THR A 5 59.54 -0.69 47.94
N PHE A 6 58.79 0.12 47.17
CA PHE A 6 58.30 0.03 45.78
C PHE A 6 57.39 -1.12 45.23
N PRO A 7 56.49 -0.77 44.27
CA PRO A 7 55.25 -1.48 43.98
C PRO A 7 55.27 -2.31 42.68
N VAL A 8 54.37 -3.28 42.58
CA VAL A 8 54.03 -3.96 41.32
C VAL A 8 52.81 -3.26 40.72
N LEU A 9 53.03 -2.57 39.60
CA LEU A 9 52.02 -1.97 38.73
C LEU A 9 51.43 -3.08 37.85
N ILE A 10 50.16 -3.46 38.07
CA ILE A 10 49.38 -4.22 37.09
C ILE A 10 48.40 -3.24 36.45
N LEU A 11 48.67 -2.96 35.18
CA LEU A 11 47.94 -2.12 34.26
C LEU A 11 47.20 -3.03 33.28
N SER A 12 45.86 -3.04 33.30
CA SER A 12 44.92 -3.47 32.21
C SER A 12 43.62 -3.99 32.84
N ALA A 13 42.40 -3.64 32.44
CA ALA A 13 41.89 -2.75 31.43
C ALA A 13 40.44 -2.40 31.86
N LEU A 14 40.15 -1.12 32.07
CA LEU A 14 38.76 -0.67 32.12
C LEU A 14 38.24 -0.69 30.68
N CYS A 15 37.35 -1.62 30.38
CA CYS A 15 36.54 -1.62 29.17
C CYS A 15 35.57 -0.43 29.25
N ALA A 16 35.97 0.72 28.72
CA ALA A 16 35.04 1.82 28.47
C ALA A 16 34.14 1.41 27.29
N PRO A 17 32.82 1.66 27.34
CA PRO A 17 31.96 1.41 26.20
C PRO A 17 32.42 2.32 25.06
N LEU A 18 32.72 1.70 23.91
CA LEU A 18 32.90 2.41 22.66
C LEU A 18 31.59 3.15 22.36
N LEU A 19 31.56 4.44 22.67
CA LEU A 19 30.60 5.36 22.08
C LEU A 19 30.86 5.31 20.59
N ALA A 20 29.96 4.64 19.86
CA ALA A 20 29.87 4.79 18.42
C ALA A 20 29.67 6.28 18.15
N TYR A 21 30.71 6.93 17.60
CA TYR A 21 30.56 8.25 17.02
C TYR A 21 29.56 8.09 15.87
N ALA A 22 28.32 8.54 16.10
CA ALA A 22 27.45 8.89 15.00
C ALA A 22 28.17 10.01 14.24
N ASP A 23 28.53 9.75 12.98
CA ASP A 23 28.96 10.79 12.07
C ASP A 23 27.85 11.85 12.01
N VAL A 24 28.07 12.96 12.71
CA VAL A 24 27.26 14.16 12.51
C VAL A 24 27.63 14.66 11.13
N PRO A 25 26.70 14.70 10.16
CA PRO A 25 27.02 15.15 8.81
C PRO A 25 27.50 16.61 8.88
N VAL A 26 28.80 16.81 8.61
CA VAL A 26 29.39 18.14 8.45
C VAL A 26 28.79 18.72 7.16
N ARG A 27 28.05 19.83 7.26
CA ARG A 27 27.67 20.61 6.08
C ARG A 27 28.91 21.28 5.52
N ASP A 28 29.44 20.71 4.45
CA ASP A 28 30.49 21.33 3.65
C ASP A 28 29.86 22.35 2.69
N ASP A 29 30.00 23.65 3.00
CA ASP A 29 29.42 24.75 2.20
C ASP A 29 30.09 24.91 0.82
N THR A 30 31.20 24.21 0.54
CA THR A 30 31.91 24.30 -0.75
C THR A 30 31.07 23.79 -1.92
N ASN A 31 30.15 22.85 -1.67
CA ASN A 31 29.31 22.22 -2.69
C ASN A 31 27.86 22.72 -2.67
N ARG A 32 27.56 23.80 -1.93
CA ARG A 32 26.20 24.33 -1.75
C ARG A 32 25.44 24.56 -3.07
N ARG A 33 26.12 24.98 -4.15
CA ARG A 33 25.50 25.12 -5.48
C ARG A 33 25.14 23.78 -6.13
N GLN A 34 25.98 22.77 -5.91
CA GLN A 34 25.78 21.42 -6.42
C GLN A 34 24.68 20.71 -5.61
N ASP A 35 24.61 20.93 -4.30
CA ASP A 35 23.54 20.45 -3.42
C ASP A 35 22.20 21.14 -3.70
N GLN A 36 22.20 22.45 -3.98
CA GLN A 36 21.01 23.17 -4.42
C GLN A 36 20.55 22.68 -5.80
N LYS A 37 21.45 22.52 -6.76
CA LYS A 37 21.12 21.91 -8.06
C LYS A 37 20.60 20.49 -7.89
N ARG A 38 21.19 19.69 -7.00
CA ARG A 38 20.76 18.32 -6.74
C ARG A 38 19.37 18.33 -6.10
N ALA A 39 19.11 19.19 -5.11
CA ALA A 39 17.79 19.36 -4.50
C ALA A 39 16.74 19.82 -5.52
N GLU A 40 17.03 20.84 -6.33
CA GLU A 40 16.15 21.30 -7.42
C GLU A 40 15.90 20.20 -8.46
N THR A 41 16.94 19.46 -8.84
CA THR A 41 16.84 18.33 -9.77
C THR A 41 15.98 17.22 -9.16
N THR A 42 16.18 16.89 -7.88
CA THR A 42 15.38 15.89 -7.15
C THR A 42 13.93 16.34 -7.07
N THR A 43 13.67 17.61 -6.77
CA THR A 43 12.31 18.19 -6.73
C THR A 43 11.66 18.17 -8.13
N SER A 44 12.44 18.41 -9.18
CA SER A 44 11.95 18.37 -10.57
C SER A 44 11.71 16.95 -11.07
N ILE A 45 12.50 15.97 -10.60
CA ILE A 45 12.29 14.55 -10.87
C ILE A 45 11.08 14.07 -10.08
N GLU A 46 10.93 14.43 -8.81
CA GLU A 46 9.74 14.15 -8.00
C GLU A 46 8.48 14.75 -8.63
N LYS A 47 8.56 15.99 -9.12
CA LYS A 47 7.45 16.63 -9.84
C LYS A 47 7.18 15.96 -11.19
N ALA A 48 8.21 15.62 -11.94
CA ALA A 48 8.07 14.92 -13.22
C ALA A 48 7.57 13.47 -13.03
N ASP A 49 7.95 12.78 -11.96
CA ASP A 49 7.47 11.45 -11.59
C ASP A 49 6.04 11.53 -11.05
N LYS A 50 5.70 12.57 -10.28
CA LYS A 50 4.32 12.89 -9.89
C LYS A 50 3.45 13.11 -11.12
N ASP A 51 3.90 13.92 -12.07
CA ASP A 51 3.19 14.22 -13.31
C ASP A 51 3.17 13.01 -14.28
N ARG A 52 4.25 12.23 -14.37
CA ARG A 52 4.35 10.98 -15.16
C ARG A 52 3.54 9.83 -14.55
N SER A 53 3.32 9.84 -13.24
CA SER A 53 2.47 8.89 -12.51
C SER A 53 0.97 9.16 -12.66
N THR A 54 0.57 10.32 -13.18
CA THR A 54 -0.83 10.59 -13.57
C THR A 54 -1.24 9.91 -14.88
N ILE A 55 -0.42 9.01 -15.43
CA ILE A 55 -0.91 8.00 -16.38
C ILE A 55 -1.60 6.91 -15.55
N HIS A 56 -2.80 7.24 -15.08
CA HIS A 56 -3.72 6.27 -14.48
C HIS A 56 -3.86 5.11 -15.46
N ALA A 57 -3.60 3.88 -15.00
CA ALA A 57 -4.39 2.78 -15.50
C ALA A 57 -5.84 3.19 -15.18
N LEU A 58 -6.54 3.70 -16.20
CA LEU A 58 -7.83 4.33 -16.06
C LEU A 58 -8.80 3.24 -15.63
N VAL A 59 -8.99 3.09 -14.32
CA VAL A 59 -10.16 2.39 -13.80
C VAL A 59 -11.34 3.02 -14.51
N ASN A 60 -12.05 2.21 -15.28
CA ASN A 60 -13.16 2.69 -16.07
C ASN A 60 -14.27 1.63 -16.05
N CYS A 61 -15.44 2.07 -16.47
CA CYS A 61 -16.65 1.26 -16.44
C CYS A 61 -16.55 -0.08 -17.17
N SER A 62 -15.77 -0.16 -18.24
CA SER A 62 -15.66 -1.37 -19.05
C SER A 62 -14.84 -2.48 -18.37
N MET A 63 -14.06 -2.14 -17.34
CA MET A 63 -13.19 -3.09 -16.64
C MET A 63 -13.88 -3.76 -15.45
N PHE A 64 -15.01 -3.20 -15.00
CA PHE A 64 -15.74 -3.71 -13.85
C PHE A 64 -16.33 -5.10 -14.14
N ARG A 65 -16.03 -6.05 -13.26
CA ARG A 65 -16.59 -7.40 -13.26
C ARG A 65 -17.45 -7.58 -12.03
N ARG A 66 -18.70 -8.00 -12.22
CA ARG A 66 -19.61 -8.22 -11.10
C ARG A 66 -19.13 -9.42 -10.28
N GLY A 67 -18.77 -9.17 -9.02
CA GLY A 67 -18.43 -10.22 -8.06
C GLY A 67 -19.64 -11.05 -7.61
N ARG A 68 -19.37 -12.09 -6.83
CA ARG A 68 -20.44 -12.88 -6.19
C ARG A 68 -21.25 -12.01 -5.23
N SER A 69 -22.56 -12.23 -5.22
CA SER A 69 -23.45 -11.53 -4.29
C SER A 69 -23.15 -11.99 -2.86
N ASN A 70 -23.13 -11.03 -1.91
CA ASN A 70 -22.83 -11.27 -0.50
C ASN A 70 -21.42 -11.79 -0.18
N ASP A 71 -20.48 -11.68 -1.12
CA ASP A 71 -19.08 -12.00 -0.90
C ASP A 71 -18.23 -10.75 -1.21
N PRO A 72 -17.90 -9.95 -0.19
CA PRO A 72 -17.17 -8.70 -0.38
C PRO A 72 -15.73 -8.92 -0.84
N VAL A 73 -15.08 -9.99 -0.36
CA VAL A 73 -13.68 -10.29 -0.67
C VAL A 73 -13.57 -10.80 -2.09
N SER A 74 -14.41 -11.76 -2.50
CA SER A 74 -14.44 -12.24 -3.88
C SER A 74 -14.79 -11.12 -4.88
N ALA A 75 -15.68 -10.19 -4.50
CA ALA A 75 -15.98 -9.04 -5.35
C ALA A 75 -14.79 -8.08 -5.48
N ALA A 76 -14.01 -7.91 -4.41
CA ALA A 76 -12.82 -7.10 -4.43
C ALA A 76 -11.70 -7.75 -5.28
N GLU A 77 -11.50 -9.07 -5.14
CA GLU A 77 -10.55 -9.86 -5.92
C GLU A 77 -10.92 -9.96 -7.40
N ALA A 78 -12.22 -9.95 -7.73
CA ALA A 78 -12.68 -9.89 -9.12
C ALA A 78 -12.36 -8.55 -9.80
N ASN A 79 -12.09 -7.51 -9.00
CA ASN A 79 -11.77 -6.16 -9.43
C ASN A 79 -10.50 -5.64 -8.74
N PRO A 80 -9.35 -6.32 -8.92
CA PRO A 80 -8.15 -6.05 -8.13
C PRO A 80 -7.65 -4.61 -8.32
N GLU A 81 -7.82 -4.07 -9.52
CA GLU A 81 -7.46 -2.69 -9.87
C GLU A 81 -8.30 -1.65 -9.11
N ILE A 82 -9.62 -1.86 -9.06
CA ILE A 82 -10.57 -0.98 -8.38
C ILE A 82 -10.34 -1.05 -6.88
N SER A 83 -10.29 -2.26 -6.34
CA SER A 83 -10.10 -2.51 -4.91
C SER A 83 -8.73 -2.02 -4.44
N GLY A 84 -7.70 -2.15 -5.28
CA GLY A 84 -6.38 -1.61 -4.99
C GLY A 84 -6.35 -0.08 -4.98
N LEU A 85 -7.10 0.58 -5.87
CA LEU A 85 -7.29 2.03 -5.84
C LEU A 85 -8.01 2.48 -4.56
N VAL A 86 -9.04 1.75 -4.14
CA VAL A 86 -9.76 2.00 -2.87
C VAL A 86 -8.81 1.92 -1.68
N ARG A 87 -7.98 0.87 -1.60
CA ARG A 87 -6.99 0.70 -0.53
C ARG A 87 -5.96 1.82 -0.50
N ARG A 88 -5.44 2.21 -1.67
CA ARG A 88 -4.49 3.33 -1.80
C ARG A 88 -5.10 4.63 -1.27
N ILE A 89 -6.29 4.98 -1.73
CA ILE A 89 -6.97 6.21 -1.31
C ILE A 89 -7.32 6.19 0.17
N ALA A 90 -7.74 5.04 0.73
CA ALA A 90 -7.96 4.90 2.17
C ALA A 90 -6.72 5.33 2.95
N ARG A 91 -5.54 4.81 2.59
CA ARG A 91 -4.28 5.17 3.26
C ARG A 91 -3.90 6.63 3.07
N GLU A 92 -3.96 7.13 1.83
CA GLU A 92 -3.60 8.52 1.51
C GLU A 92 -4.49 9.53 2.27
N GLU A 93 -5.77 9.24 2.42
CA GLU A 93 -6.71 10.08 3.15
C GLU A 93 -6.71 9.79 4.67
N GLY A 94 -6.00 8.75 5.13
CA GLY A 94 -5.85 8.38 6.54
C GLY A 94 -7.11 7.75 7.14
N VAL A 95 -7.72 6.82 6.42
CA VAL A 95 -8.88 6.00 6.81
C VAL A 95 -8.45 4.52 6.84
N ASP A 96 -9.02 3.73 7.74
CA ASP A 96 -8.78 2.28 7.78
C ASP A 96 -9.21 1.61 6.45
N GLU A 97 -8.29 0.82 5.88
CA GLU A 97 -8.50 0.18 4.57
C GLU A 97 -9.69 -0.77 4.57
N ASN A 98 -9.86 -1.57 5.63
CA ASN A 98 -10.92 -2.58 5.70
C ASN A 98 -12.28 -1.90 5.87
N GLN A 99 -12.36 -0.83 6.67
CA GLN A 99 -13.57 -0.01 6.80
C GLN A 99 -13.94 0.63 5.46
N PHE A 100 -12.97 1.21 4.75
CA PHE A 100 -13.26 1.86 3.47
C PHE A 100 -13.63 0.85 2.38
N LEU A 101 -12.95 -0.30 2.29
CA LEU A 101 -13.36 -1.40 1.41
C LEU A 101 -14.78 -1.88 1.71
N ALA A 102 -15.13 -2.04 2.99
CA ALA A 102 -16.46 -2.45 3.42
C ALA A 102 -17.55 -1.42 3.05
N LEU A 103 -17.24 -0.13 3.22
CA LEU A 103 -18.10 0.98 2.82
C LEU A 103 -18.31 0.97 1.30
N ILE A 104 -17.24 0.94 0.50
CA ILE A 104 -17.34 0.95 -0.97
C ILE A 104 -18.07 -0.28 -1.49
N TYR A 105 -17.85 -1.45 -0.87
CA TYR A 105 -18.64 -2.64 -1.20
C TYR A 105 -20.13 -2.41 -0.92
N GLN A 106 -20.49 -1.80 0.21
CA GLN A 106 -21.88 -1.49 0.53
C GLN A 106 -22.51 -0.47 -0.43
N GLU A 107 -21.76 0.55 -0.82
CA GLU A 107 -22.26 1.61 -1.70
C GLU A 107 -22.48 1.16 -3.14
N SER A 108 -21.48 0.49 -3.73
CA SER A 108 -21.48 0.23 -5.18
C SER A 108 -21.15 -1.20 -5.54
N ARG A 109 -20.78 -2.05 -4.57
CA ARG A 109 -20.21 -3.39 -4.83
C ARG A 109 -18.98 -3.30 -5.76
N PHE A 110 -18.17 -2.25 -5.58
CA PHE A 110 -17.02 -1.89 -6.43
C PHE A 110 -17.36 -1.50 -7.87
N ASN A 111 -18.62 -1.15 -8.18
CA ASN A 111 -19.01 -0.69 -9.51
C ASN A 111 -18.72 0.82 -9.66
N PRO A 112 -17.74 1.24 -10.48
CA PRO A 112 -17.39 2.65 -10.64
C PRO A 112 -18.44 3.48 -11.37
N CYS A 113 -19.45 2.84 -11.96
CA CYS A 113 -20.51 3.46 -12.74
C CYS A 113 -21.85 3.37 -12.04
N ALA A 114 -21.86 2.97 -10.77
CA ALA A 114 -23.08 2.87 -10.00
C ALA A 114 -23.78 4.23 -9.93
N LYS A 115 -25.09 4.23 -10.19
CA LYS A 115 -25.95 5.40 -10.06
C LYS A 115 -27.22 5.00 -9.33
N SER A 116 -27.50 5.63 -8.20
CA SER A 116 -28.74 5.39 -7.44
C SER A 116 -29.92 6.13 -8.06
N GLN A 117 -31.14 5.72 -7.68
CA GLN A 117 -32.36 6.42 -8.06
C GLN A 117 -32.41 7.86 -7.52
N ALA A 118 -31.79 8.10 -6.35
CA ALA A 118 -31.68 9.42 -5.75
C ALA A 118 -30.59 10.30 -6.39
N GLY A 119 -29.75 9.73 -7.27
CA GLY A 119 -28.70 10.46 -7.99
C GLY A 119 -27.29 10.33 -7.40
N ALA A 120 -27.10 9.49 -6.38
CA ALA A 120 -25.77 9.16 -5.88
C ALA A 120 -24.95 8.46 -6.98
N THR A 121 -23.66 8.80 -7.11
CA THR A 121 -22.84 8.37 -8.25
C THR A 121 -21.49 7.81 -7.82
N GLY A 122 -20.99 6.82 -8.57
CA GLY A 122 -19.64 6.28 -8.47
C GLY A 122 -19.44 5.26 -7.34
N LEU A 123 -18.18 4.93 -7.06
CA LEU A 123 -17.79 3.91 -6.09
C LEU A 123 -18.26 4.23 -4.67
N ALA A 124 -18.14 5.49 -4.27
CA ALA A 124 -18.48 5.99 -2.94
C ALA A 124 -19.92 6.53 -2.85
N GLN A 125 -20.70 6.43 -3.94
CA GLN A 125 -22.09 6.90 -4.03
C GLN A 125 -22.28 8.32 -3.46
N LEU A 126 -21.44 9.26 -3.90
CA LEU A 126 -21.59 10.65 -3.49
C LEU A 126 -22.84 11.26 -4.11
N MET A 127 -23.66 11.91 -3.29
CA MET A 127 -24.74 12.78 -3.76
C MET A 127 -24.15 14.03 -4.43
N PRO A 128 -24.78 14.59 -5.48
CA PRO A 128 -24.25 15.77 -6.18
C PRO A 128 -23.96 16.97 -5.26
N GLY A 129 -24.83 17.21 -4.27
CA GLY A 129 -24.61 18.27 -3.27
C GLY A 129 -23.39 18.01 -2.38
N THR A 130 -23.19 16.76 -1.96
CA THR A 130 -22.02 16.35 -1.16
C THR A 130 -20.73 16.47 -1.98
N ALA A 131 -20.74 16.03 -3.24
CA ALA A 131 -19.59 16.16 -4.13
C ALA A 131 -19.19 17.64 -4.35
N ALA A 132 -20.18 18.52 -4.52
CA ALA A 132 -19.96 19.96 -4.64
C ALA A 132 -19.35 20.57 -3.35
N GLN A 133 -19.84 20.17 -2.18
CA GLN A 133 -19.29 20.61 -0.89
C GLN A 133 -17.84 20.17 -0.69
N LEU A 134 -17.49 18.98 -1.18
CA LEU A 134 -16.15 18.42 -1.10
C LEU A 134 -15.20 18.89 -2.22
N GLY A 135 -15.72 19.65 -3.19
CA GLY A 135 -14.95 20.14 -4.34
C GLY A 135 -14.43 19.01 -5.25
N VAL A 136 -15.16 17.91 -5.39
CA VAL A 136 -14.76 16.74 -6.20
C VAL A 136 -15.68 16.52 -7.39
N ASP A 137 -15.13 16.02 -8.51
CA ASP A 137 -15.93 15.49 -9.60
C ASP A 137 -16.36 14.05 -9.28
N ALA A 138 -17.65 13.84 -8.99
CA ALA A 138 -18.17 12.53 -8.66
C ALA A 138 -18.12 11.50 -9.82
N ASN A 139 -17.91 11.95 -11.07
CA ASN A 139 -17.77 11.06 -12.22
C ASN A 139 -16.32 10.63 -12.47
N ASN A 140 -15.36 11.39 -11.96
CA ASN A 140 -13.98 10.96 -11.89
C ASN A 140 -13.85 9.94 -10.75
N ILE A 141 -13.41 8.73 -11.08
CA ILE A 141 -13.41 7.60 -10.13
C ILE A 141 -12.46 7.83 -8.95
N GLU A 142 -11.30 8.44 -9.18
CA GLU A 142 -10.35 8.76 -8.12
C GLU A 142 -10.88 9.90 -7.25
N ASP A 143 -11.39 10.97 -7.84
CA ASP A 143 -11.98 12.09 -7.10
C ASP A 143 -13.21 11.64 -6.28
N ASN A 144 -14.04 10.75 -6.83
CA ASN A 144 -15.17 10.15 -6.14
C ASN A 144 -14.74 9.37 -4.88
N LEU A 145 -13.70 8.54 -5.01
CA LEU A 145 -13.15 7.80 -3.87
C LEU A 145 -12.49 8.73 -2.84
N ARG A 146 -11.70 9.72 -3.27
CA ARG A 146 -11.09 10.70 -2.37
C ARG A 146 -12.14 11.50 -1.62
N GLY A 147 -13.18 11.95 -2.32
CA GLY A 147 -14.33 12.61 -1.72
C GLY A 147 -15.04 11.73 -0.69
N GLY A 148 -15.33 10.47 -1.05
CA GLY A 148 -15.92 9.49 -0.14
C GLY A 148 -15.07 9.24 1.11
N ALA A 149 -13.76 9.03 0.95
CA ALA A 149 -12.84 8.81 2.06
C ALA A 149 -12.78 10.04 3.00
N ARG A 150 -12.67 11.25 2.45
CA ARG A 150 -12.68 12.49 3.23
C ARG A 150 -14.00 12.68 3.98
N TYR A 151 -15.13 12.44 3.32
CA TYR A 151 -16.44 12.56 3.95
C TYR A 151 -16.62 11.53 5.07
N TYR A 152 -16.20 10.28 4.86
CA TYR A 152 -16.23 9.26 5.91
C TYR A 152 -15.31 9.60 7.09
N LYS A 153 -14.10 10.12 6.82
CA LYS A 153 -13.18 10.60 7.85
C LYS A 153 -13.78 11.74 8.68
N GLU A 154 -14.45 12.69 8.03
CA GLU A 154 -15.17 13.76 8.71
C GLU A 154 -16.23 13.20 9.66
N GLN A 155 -17.00 12.19 9.21
CA GLN A 155 -18.00 11.55 10.05
C GLN A 155 -17.38 10.77 11.21
N LEU A 156 -16.23 10.13 11.01
CA LEU A 156 -15.48 9.50 12.10
C LEU A 156 -15.04 10.54 13.14
N MET A 157 -14.46 11.65 12.71
CA MET A 157 -14.00 12.72 13.61
C MET A 157 -15.16 13.32 14.40
N ARG A 158 -16.28 13.63 13.73
CA ARG A 158 -17.48 14.20 14.35
C ARG A 158 -18.07 13.27 15.43
N ASN A 159 -18.01 11.96 15.21
CA ASN A 159 -18.59 10.96 16.10
C ASN A 159 -17.55 10.31 17.04
N GLY A 160 -16.42 10.99 17.30
CA GLY A 160 -15.41 10.53 18.27
C GLY A 160 -14.78 9.18 17.92
N GLY A 161 -14.67 8.85 16.63
CA GLY A 161 -14.16 7.56 16.14
C GLY A 161 -15.18 6.42 16.17
N ASN A 162 -16.44 6.67 16.55
CA ASN A 162 -17.46 5.63 16.52
C ASN A 162 -17.86 5.27 15.08
N VAL A 163 -17.38 4.12 14.61
CA VAL A 163 -17.61 3.61 13.26
C VAL A 163 -19.10 3.48 12.93
N SER A 164 -19.92 2.94 13.84
CA SER A 164 -21.35 2.75 13.59
C SER A 164 -22.10 4.07 13.38
N LEU A 165 -21.77 5.10 14.18
CA LEU A 165 -22.35 6.43 14.03
C LEU A 165 -21.83 7.15 12.79
N ALA A 166 -20.55 6.99 12.45
CA ALA A 166 -19.97 7.54 11.25
C ALA A 166 -20.63 6.97 9.98
N LEU A 167 -20.87 5.66 9.95
CA LEU A 167 -21.60 5.00 8.86
C LEU A 167 -23.07 5.44 8.79
N ALA A 168 -23.73 5.60 9.92
CA ALA A 168 -25.09 6.14 9.97
C ALA A 168 -25.15 7.57 9.43
N ALA A 169 -24.19 8.42 9.78
CA ALA A 169 -24.06 9.79 9.29
C ALA A 169 -23.71 9.84 7.81
N TYR A 170 -22.89 8.91 7.31
CA TYR A 170 -22.55 8.81 5.90
C TYR A 170 -23.80 8.51 5.06
N ASN A 171 -24.60 7.52 5.47
CA ASN A 171 -25.80 7.08 4.74
C ASN A 171 -27.00 8.03 4.90
N SER A 172 -27.30 8.46 6.12
CA SER A 172 -28.52 9.23 6.43
C SER A 172 -28.27 10.72 6.60
N GLY A 173 -27.02 11.17 6.56
CA GLY A 173 -26.62 12.54 6.84
C GLY A 173 -26.40 12.80 8.34
N PRO A 174 -25.38 13.60 8.70
CA PRO A 174 -25.03 13.82 10.10
C PRO A 174 -26.12 14.51 10.93
N GLY A 175 -26.92 15.38 10.29
CA GLY A 175 -28.04 16.05 10.98
C GLY A 175 -29.10 15.08 11.51
N ASN A 176 -29.28 13.92 10.87
CA ASN A 176 -30.18 12.88 11.39
C ASN A 176 -29.58 12.18 12.60
N VAL A 177 -28.27 11.87 12.57
CA VAL A 177 -27.58 11.28 13.74
C VAL A 177 -27.67 12.21 14.95
N ASP A 178 -27.43 13.51 14.75
CA ASP A 178 -27.57 14.51 15.82
C ASP A 178 -29.01 14.60 16.35
N LYS A 179 -30.00 14.61 15.44
CA LYS A 179 -31.43 14.70 15.80
C LYS A 179 -31.89 13.53 16.67
N TYR A 180 -31.42 12.32 16.38
CA TYR A 180 -31.82 11.11 17.11
C TYR A 180 -30.87 10.75 18.25
N GLY A 181 -29.71 11.42 18.36
CA GLY A 181 -28.69 11.12 19.37
C GLY A 181 -28.04 9.74 19.20
N GLY A 182 -28.04 9.20 17.98
CA GLY A 182 -27.63 7.83 17.69
C GLY A 182 -27.92 7.42 16.26
N ILE A 183 -27.93 6.11 15.99
CA ILE A 183 -28.34 5.59 14.67
C ILE A 183 -29.83 5.94 14.48
N PRO A 184 -30.21 6.70 13.43
CA PRO A 184 -31.60 7.02 13.17
C PRO A 184 -32.44 5.75 12.98
N PRO A 185 -33.70 5.72 13.43
CA PRO A 185 -34.59 4.56 13.31
C PRO A 185 -35.15 4.40 11.89
N PHE A 186 -34.26 4.51 10.89
CA PHE A 186 -34.55 4.26 9.49
C PHE A 186 -34.08 2.85 9.16
N LYS A 187 -35.02 1.98 8.75
CA LYS A 187 -34.71 0.58 8.44
C LYS A 187 -33.55 0.41 7.45
N GLU A 188 -33.44 1.33 6.49
CA GLU A 188 -32.34 1.37 5.54
C GLU A 188 -31.00 1.61 6.23
N THR A 189 -30.91 2.65 7.07
CA THR A 189 -29.68 3.02 7.79
C THR A 189 -29.28 1.98 8.82
N GLU A 190 -30.22 1.42 9.57
CA GLU A 190 -29.95 0.31 10.50
C GLU A 190 -29.38 -0.90 9.76
N GLY A 191 -29.99 -1.28 8.64
CA GLY A 191 -29.53 -2.37 7.79
C GLY A 191 -28.17 -2.09 7.14
N TYR A 192 -27.92 -0.85 6.74
CA TYR A 192 -26.64 -0.38 6.18
C TYR A 192 -25.51 -0.55 7.20
N VAL A 193 -25.69 -0.01 8.41
CA VAL A 193 -24.69 -0.11 9.49
C VAL A 193 -24.44 -1.56 9.89
N ALA A 194 -25.51 -2.34 10.06
CA ALA A 194 -25.40 -3.75 10.43
C ALA A 194 -24.66 -4.57 9.36
N SER A 195 -24.95 -4.34 8.07
CA SER A 195 -24.30 -5.06 6.98
C SER A 195 -22.79 -4.79 6.95
N ILE A 196 -22.38 -3.53 7.10
CA ILE A 196 -20.96 -3.17 7.10
C ILE A 196 -20.26 -3.73 8.34
N THR A 197 -20.78 -3.44 9.53
CA THR A 197 -20.07 -3.75 10.78
C THR A 197 -20.08 -5.24 11.13
N GLN A 198 -21.15 -5.97 10.79
CA GLN A 198 -21.30 -7.37 11.20
C GLN A 198 -20.92 -8.37 10.10
N LYS A 199 -20.93 -7.97 8.81
CA LYS A 199 -20.67 -8.89 7.70
C LYS A 199 -19.43 -8.50 6.89
N TRP A 200 -19.39 -7.27 6.37
CA TRP A 200 -18.35 -6.87 5.42
C TRP A 200 -17.01 -6.58 6.09
N LEU A 201 -17.02 -5.83 7.18
CA LEU A 201 -15.81 -5.48 7.91
C LEU A 201 -15.11 -6.72 8.49
N PRO A 202 -15.80 -7.68 9.14
CA PRO A 202 -15.17 -8.93 9.57
C PRO A 202 -14.62 -9.77 8.41
N ALA A 203 -15.35 -9.81 7.28
CA ALA A 203 -14.89 -10.52 6.09
C ALA A 203 -13.56 -9.94 5.57
N PHE A 204 -13.47 -8.61 5.46
CA PHE A 204 -12.20 -7.97 5.08
C PHE A 204 -11.13 -8.06 6.17
N ALA A 205 -11.46 -8.02 7.46
CA ALA A 205 -10.47 -8.12 8.53
C ALA A 205 -9.86 -9.53 8.65
N GLY A 206 -10.65 -10.57 8.38
CA GLY A 206 -10.25 -11.98 8.56
C GLY A 206 -9.78 -12.70 7.28
N SER A 207 -9.76 -12.04 6.12
CA SER A 207 -9.39 -12.68 4.84
C SER A 207 -7.95 -12.39 4.41
N ASP A 208 -7.34 -13.36 3.72
CA ASP A 208 -6.17 -13.09 2.89
C ASP A 208 -6.56 -12.09 1.79
N LYS A 209 -5.77 -11.02 1.67
CA LYS A 209 -5.96 -9.94 0.69
C LYS A 209 -4.81 -9.91 -0.32
N SER A 210 -4.02 -10.98 -0.40
CA SER A 210 -2.93 -11.18 -1.38
C SER A 210 -3.37 -10.99 -2.84
N GLY A 211 -4.62 -11.28 -3.16
CA GLY A 211 -5.19 -11.06 -4.49
C GLY A 211 -5.47 -9.59 -4.83
N ILE A 212 -5.46 -8.68 -3.85
CA ILE A 212 -5.79 -7.26 -4.04
C ILE A 212 -4.51 -6.43 -3.98
N PRO A 213 -4.07 -5.79 -5.08
CA PRO A 213 -2.92 -4.91 -5.09
C PRO A 213 -3.03 -3.86 -3.98
N VAL A 214 -1.99 -3.75 -3.14
CA VAL A 214 -1.93 -2.72 -2.10
C VAL A 214 -1.85 -1.35 -2.76
N ASN A 215 -1.23 -1.24 -3.94
CA ASN A 215 -0.73 0.02 -4.49
C ASN A 215 -1.03 0.22 -5.98
N TYR A 216 -2.30 0.11 -6.34
CA TYR A 216 -2.69 0.26 -7.73
C TYR A 216 -2.51 1.71 -8.19
N GLY A 217 -1.78 1.93 -9.28
CA GLY A 217 -1.72 3.20 -10.03
C GLY A 217 -0.97 4.37 -9.36
N GLY A 218 -0.13 4.14 -8.35
CA GLY A 218 0.64 5.20 -7.68
C GLY A 218 2.14 5.06 -7.93
N GLY A 219 2.77 6.07 -8.53
CA GLY A 219 4.20 6.04 -8.87
C GLY A 219 5.11 6.15 -7.64
N GLU A 220 4.89 7.17 -6.81
CA GLU A 220 5.69 7.44 -5.60
C GLU A 220 5.26 6.55 -4.41
N THR A 221 3.95 6.33 -4.27
CA THR A 221 3.39 5.52 -3.18
C THR A 221 3.80 4.06 -3.29
N ALA A 222 4.04 3.52 -4.50
CA ALA A 222 4.59 2.18 -4.75
C ALA A 222 5.88 1.94 -3.96
N TYR A 223 6.81 2.88 -4.06
CA TYR A 223 8.10 2.77 -3.42
C TYR A 223 8.03 3.06 -1.91
N SER A 224 7.27 4.07 -1.48
CA SER A 224 7.11 4.35 -0.04
C SER A 224 6.44 3.18 0.69
N HIS A 225 5.40 2.57 0.14
CA HIS A 225 4.77 1.40 0.74
C HIS A 225 5.62 0.13 0.64
N MET A 226 6.51 -0.02 -0.35
CA MET A 226 7.51 -1.08 -0.32
C MET A 226 8.45 -0.91 0.87
N ARG A 227 8.86 0.33 1.14
CA ARG A 227 9.66 0.64 2.32
C ARG A 227 8.87 0.36 3.60
N ASP A 228 7.64 0.84 3.72
CA ASP A 228 6.81 0.62 4.92
C ASP A 228 6.49 -0.85 5.15
N ALA A 229 6.14 -1.61 4.11
CA ALA A 229 5.91 -3.05 4.20
C ALA A 229 7.18 -3.81 4.56
N THR A 230 8.33 -3.37 4.04
CA THR A 230 9.64 -3.93 4.41
C THR A 230 9.97 -3.62 5.87
N LEU A 231 9.75 -2.39 6.34
CA LEU A 231 9.97 -1.99 7.73
C LEU A 231 9.04 -2.76 8.67
N THR A 232 7.76 -2.87 8.33
CA THR A 232 6.78 -3.66 9.10
C THR A 232 7.15 -5.14 9.12
N ALA A 233 7.63 -5.71 8.00
CA ALA A 233 8.13 -7.08 7.95
C ALA A 233 9.38 -7.28 8.82
N MET A 234 10.29 -6.30 8.83
CA MET A 234 11.46 -6.34 9.71
C MET A 234 11.08 -6.23 11.18
N GLU A 235 10.17 -5.31 11.54
CA GLU A 235 9.67 -5.12 12.90
C GLU A 235 8.90 -6.33 13.41
N THR A 236 8.00 -6.88 12.59
CA THR A 236 7.24 -8.10 12.94
C THR A 236 8.15 -9.32 13.05
N THR A 237 9.17 -9.44 12.20
CA THR A 237 10.19 -10.49 12.31
C THR A 237 11.04 -10.32 13.57
N ALA A 238 11.43 -9.09 13.91
CA ALA A 238 12.15 -8.79 15.14
C ALA A 238 11.31 -9.14 16.38
N ALA A 239 10.06 -8.68 16.43
CA ALA A 239 9.11 -9.01 17.50
C ALA A 239 8.82 -10.52 17.59
N ALA A 240 8.75 -11.23 16.46
CA ALA A 240 8.61 -12.68 16.43
C ALA A 240 9.84 -13.37 17.03
N SER A 241 11.05 -12.90 16.74
CA SER A 241 12.26 -13.48 17.32
C SER A 241 12.34 -13.25 18.84
N GLU A 242 11.91 -12.09 19.33
CA GLU A 242 11.81 -11.79 20.77
C GLU A 242 10.74 -12.65 21.46
N SER A 243 9.54 -12.76 20.88
CA SER A 243 8.46 -13.61 21.43
C SER A 243 8.86 -15.09 21.41
N LEU A 244 9.55 -15.58 20.38
CA LEU A 244 10.08 -16.96 20.35
C LEU A 244 11.12 -17.20 21.45
N SER A 245 11.95 -16.20 21.77
CA SER A 245 12.86 -16.27 22.93
C SER A 245 12.06 -16.40 24.23
N ASN A 246 10.99 -15.63 24.41
CA ASN A 246 10.11 -15.72 25.58
C ASN A 246 9.40 -17.08 25.66
N VAL A 247 8.88 -17.60 24.54
CA VAL A 247 8.26 -18.94 24.47
C VAL A 247 9.28 -20.04 24.80
N SER A 248 10.53 -19.92 24.34
CA SER A 248 11.59 -20.87 24.69
C SER A 248 11.90 -20.87 26.19
N SER A 249 11.89 -19.69 26.82
CA SER A 249 12.07 -19.56 28.27
C SER A 249 10.89 -20.19 29.04
N TRP A 250 9.67 -20.04 28.52
CA TRP A 250 8.47 -20.70 29.04
C TRP A 250 8.56 -22.21 28.99
N TYR A 251 9.01 -22.79 27.87
CA TYR A 251 9.18 -24.24 27.75
C TYR A 251 10.26 -24.77 28.69
N GLN A 252 11.37 -24.04 28.88
CA GLN A 252 12.39 -24.40 29.86
C GLN A 252 11.86 -24.35 31.30
N GLN A 253 11.07 -23.31 31.61
CA GLN A 253 10.44 -23.15 32.92
C GLN A 253 9.39 -24.25 33.18
N LEU A 254 8.55 -24.57 32.19
CA LEU A 254 7.59 -25.67 32.23
C LEU A 254 8.27 -27.03 32.42
N GLY A 255 9.38 -27.28 31.74
CA GLY A 255 10.16 -28.52 31.90
C GLY A 255 10.78 -28.69 33.29
N SER A 256 10.91 -27.61 34.05
CA SER A 256 11.51 -27.60 35.39
C SER A 256 10.49 -27.71 36.54
N LEU A 257 9.19 -27.58 36.27
CA LEU A 257 8.15 -27.59 37.29
C LEU A 257 7.60 -29.01 37.50
N GLN A 258 7.63 -29.50 38.74
CA GLN A 258 6.99 -30.76 39.13
C GLN A 258 5.51 -30.52 39.45
N THR A 259 4.59 -31.22 38.76
CA THR A 259 3.15 -31.13 39.01
C THR A 259 2.77 -31.96 40.24
N SER A 260 2.74 -31.36 41.44
CA SER A 260 2.47 -32.08 42.68
C SER A 260 0.99 -32.09 43.07
N THR A 261 0.21 -31.11 42.58
CA THR A 261 -1.23 -31.01 42.83
C THR A 261 -2.05 -30.88 41.53
N ILE A 262 -3.36 -31.12 41.65
CA ILE A 262 -4.32 -30.93 40.54
C ILE A 262 -4.39 -29.45 40.12
N GLN A 263 -4.24 -28.52 41.08
CA GLN A 263 -4.24 -27.09 40.79
C GLN A 263 -3.00 -26.70 39.98
N ASP A 264 -1.82 -27.18 40.35
CA ASP A 264 -0.59 -26.97 39.58
C ASP A 264 -0.78 -27.45 38.13
N SER A 265 -1.37 -28.63 37.95
CA SER A 265 -1.63 -29.21 36.62
C SER A 265 -2.60 -28.37 35.78
N TRP A 266 -3.60 -27.74 36.40
CA TRP A 266 -4.53 -26.83 35.74
C TRP A 266 -3.86 -25.51 35.33
N ASP A 267 -3.04 -24.96 36.21
CA ASP A 267 -2.28 -23.74 35.95
C ASP A 267 -1.25 -23.98 34.82
N HIS A 268 -0.59 -25.15 34.80
CA HIS A 268 0.29 -25.56 33.70
C HIS A 268 -0.41 -25.65 32.35
N ASN A 269 -1.59 -26.29 32.30
CA ASN A 269 -2.35 -26.42 31.06
C ASN A 269 -2.84 -25.06 30.57
N SER A 270 -3.29 -24.21 31.48
CA SER A 270 -3.75 -22.85 31.17
C SER A 270 -2.60 -21.99 30.63
N ALA A 271 -1.41 -22.09 31.22
CA ALA A 271 -0.24 -21.35 30.77
C ALA A 271 0.29 -21.85 29.41
N ALA A 272 0.31 -23.17 29.20
CA ALA A 272 0.66 -23.75 27.90
C ALA A 272 -0.32 -23.35 26.79
N ARG A 273 -1.62 -23.28 27.10
CA ARG A 273 -2.63 -22.76 26.16
C ARG A 273 -2.39 -21.30 25.83
N ASN A 274 -2.03 -20.47 26.82
CA ASN A 274 -1.75 -19.06 26.57
C ASN A 274 -0.52 -18.86 25.68
N ALA A 275 0.56 -19.61 25.93
CA ALA A 275 1.76 -19.60 25.08
C ALA A 275 1.46 -20.04 23.64
N ASN A 276 0.61 -21.07 23.46
CA ASN A 276 0.16 -21.50 22.14
C ASN A 276 -0.65 -20.40 21.42
N LEU A 277 -1.51 -19.67 22.14
CA LEU A 277 -2.28 -18.55 21.57
C LEU A 277 -1.38 -17.39 21.16
N GLU A 278 -0.36 -17.07 21.95
CA GLU A 278 0.63 -16.05 21.62
C GLU A 278 1.39 -16.44 20.34
N MET A 279 1.84 -17.70 20.24
CA MET A 279 2.52 -18.21 19.05
C MET A 279 1.62 -18.15 17.80
N MET A 280 0.34 -18.55 17.92
CA MET A 280 -0.63 -18.47 16.83
C MET A 280 -0.86 -17.03 16.37
N ASN A 281 -1.01 -16.09 17.30
CA ASN A 281 -1.15 -14.67 16.97
C ASN A 281 0.09 -14.11 16.24
N MET A 282 1.28 -14.56 16.62
CA MET A 282 2.52 -14.18 15.94
C MET A 282 2.62 -14.75 14.52
N VAL A 283 2.21 -16.01 14.32
CA VAL A 283 2.13 -16.61 12.97
C VAL A 283 1.18 -15.81 12.07
N ILE A 284 0.00 -15.46 12.57
CA ILE A 284 -0.98 -14.65 11.81
C ILE A 284 -0.38 -13.29 11.42
N LYS A 285 0.33 -12.62 12.34
CA LYS A 285 1.00 -11.33 12.07
C LYS A 285 2.10 -11.47 11.01
N LEU A 286 2.90 -12.54 11.07
CA LEU A 286 3.94 -12.81 10.08
C LEU A 286 3.35 -13.10 8.69
N GLU A 287 2.28 -13.90 8.62
CA GLU A 287 1.58 -14.17 7.37
C GLU A 287 1.01 -12.90 6.74
N ALA A 288 0.35 -12.06 7.53
CA ALA A 288 -0.17 -10.77 7.07
C ALA A 288 0.97 -9.88 6.55
N SER A 289 2.07 -9.76 7.31
CA SER A 289 3.21 -8.94 6.90
C SER A 289 3.92 -9.46 5.65
N LEU A 290 4.00 -10.78 5.47
CA LEU A 290 4.57 -11.39 4.27
C LEU A 290 3.67 -11.16 3.05
N SER A 291 2.36 -11.30 3.23
CA SER A 291 1.37 -11.00 2.18
C SER A 291 1.50 -9.54 1.73
N ASP A 292 1.56 -8.59 2.66
CA ASP A 292 1.74 -7.18 2.34
C ASP A 292 3.07 -6.90 1.62
N LEU A 293 4.16 -7.58 2.00
CA LEU A 293 5.45 -7.47 1.34
C LEU A 293 5.41 -7.98 -0.11
N VAL A 294 4.79 -9.13 -0.35
CA VAL A 294 4.63 -9.72 -1.69
C VAL A 294 3.76 -8.82 -2.57
N ASN A 295 2.65 -8.32 -2.03
CA ASN A 295 1.74 -7.42 -2.76
C ASN A 295 2.42 -6.10 -3.12
N SER A 296 3.22 -5.56 -2.20
CA SER A 296 3.97 -4.34 -2.42
C SER A 296 5.02 -4.50 -3.51
N ARG A 297 5.74 -5.63 -3.52
CA ARG A 297 6.68 -5.99 -4.59
C ARG A 297 5.97 -6.05 -5.95
N ASN A 298 4.80 -6.69 -6.02
CA ASN A 298 4.03 -6.79 -7.25
C ASN A 298 3.51 -5.42 -7.72
N GLY A 299 3.14 -4.53 -6.78
CA GLY A 299 2.74 -3.16 -7.08
C GLY A 299 3.84 -2.35 -7.77
N VAL A 300 5.10 -2.48 -7.32
CA VAL A 300 6.26 -1.79 -7.93
C VAL A 300 6.60 -2.37 -9.30
N LEU A 301 6.51 -3.69 -9.47
CA LEU A 301 6.73 -4.32 -10.77
C LEU A 301 5.67 -3.87 -11.79
N LEU A 302 4.40 -3.81 -11.39
CA LEU A 302 3.32 -3.33 -12.26
C LEU A 302 3.43 -1.82 -12.57
N SER A 303 3.85 -0.99 -11.62
CA SER A 303 4.08 0.44 -11.87
C SER A 303 5.23 0.65 -12.87
N SER A 304 6.32 -0.12 -12.75
CA SER A 304 7.44 -0.08 -13.69
C SER A 304 7.05 -0.52 -15.12
N LEU A 305 6.16 -1.52 -15.26
CA LEU A 305 5.61 -1.98 -16.54
C LEU A 305 4.67 -0.94 -17.15
N SER A 306 3.86 -0.25 -16.34
CA SER A 306 2.97 0.82 -16.80
C SER A 306 3.74 2.03 -17.36
N SER A 307 4.89 2.36 -16.76
CA SER A 307 5.78 3.43 -17.26
C SER A 307 6.47 3.07 -18.59
N SER A 308 6.59 1.78 -18.93
CA SER A 308 7.16 1.32 -20.20
C SER A 308 6.14 1.20 -21.34
N SER A 309 4.84 1.37 -21.04
CA SER A 309 3.76 1.05 -22.00
C SER A 309 3.11 2.25 -22.68
N ARG A 310 3.51 3.50 -22.40
CA ARG A 310 3.00 4.69 -23.12
C ARG A 310 4.02 5.81 -23.22
N SER A 311 4.94 5.67 -24.17
CA SER A 311 5.71 6.79 -24.72
C SER A 311 5.18 7.23 -26.09
N THR A 312 3.86 7.34 -26.25
CA THR A 312 3.23 7.97 -27.43
C THR A 312 1.84 8.51 -27.08
N ALA A 313 1.76 9.61 -26.32
CA ALA A 313 0.69 10.62 -26.47
C ALA A 313 0.73 11.68 -25.36
N SER A 314 1.14 12.89 -25.70
CA SER A 314 0.63 14.18 -25.19
C SER A 314 1.14 15.27 -26.15
N ALA A 315 0.37 15.74 -27.13
CA ALA A 315 -0.75 16.70 -27.12
C ALA A 315 -0.31 18.16 -27.41
N ARG A 316 -0.83 18.66 -28.55
CA ARG A 316 -1.09 20.06 -28.97
C ARG A 316 0.08 20.96 -29.43
N ASP A 317 0.30 20.90 -30.74
CA ASP A 317 0.38 21.99 -31.73
C ASP A 317 0.90 23.37 -31.30
N ASP A 318 2.17 23.60 -31.60
CA ASP A 318 2.80 24.91 -31.79
C ASP A 318 3.48 25.00 -33.17
N GLY A 319 2.77 24.65 -34.25
CA GLY A 319 2.93 25.18 -35.62
C GLY A 319 4.32 25.23 -36.27
N ARG A 320 5.35 24.61 -35.72
CA ARG A 320 6.70 24.55 -36.29
C ARG A 320 6.96 23.16 -36.82
N SER A 321 7.28 23.07 -38.11
CA SER A 321 7.87 21.86 -38.70
C SER A 321 9.12 21.51 -37.90
N ARG A 322 9.03 20.46 -37.07
CA ARG A 322 10.16 19.89 -36.35
C ARG A 322 10.51 18.58 -37.03
N ASP A 323 11.77 18.48 -37.44
CA ASP A 323 12.39 17.24 -37.90
C ASP A 323 12.11 16.10 -36.90
N PRO A 324 11.88 14.86 -37.37
CA PRO A 324 11.49 13.76 -36.50
C PRO A 324 12.59 13.50 -35.46
N PRO A 325 12.24 13.39 -34.16
CA PRO A 325 13.20 13.03 -33.14
C PRO A 325 13.68 11.60 -33.40
N VAL A 326 15.00 11.41 -33.43
CA VAL A 326 15.67 10.13 -33.68
C VAL A 326 15.22 9.12 -32.61
N LEU A 327 14.26 8.28 -32.98
CA LEU A 327 13.50 7.40 -32.09
C LEU A 327 14.14 6.02 -31.88
N CYS A 328 15.34 5.77 -32.42
CA CYS A 328 15.96 4.44 -32.38
C CYS A 328 17.31 4.46 -31.65
N ASP A 329 17.49 3.47 -30.77
CA ASP A 329 18.75 3.25 -30.05
C ASP A 329 19.86 2.89 -31.04
N THR A 330 20.72 3.87 -31.33
CA THR A 330 21.85 3.72 -32.23
C THR A 330 22.95 2.82 -31.64
N ALA A 331 23.01 2.64 -30.32
CA ALA A 331 23.98 1.74 -29.68
C ALA A 331 23.68 0.26 -30.01
N GLN A 332 22.43 -0.05 -30.36
CA GLN A 332 21.99 -1.38 -30.79
C GLN A 332 21.92 -1.53 -32.32
N GLY A 333 22.31 -0.48 -33.07
CA GLY A 333 22.30 -0.48 -34.53
C GLY A 333 20.90 -0.49 -35.15
N LEU A 334 19.91 0.10 -34.46
CA LEU A 334 18.53 0.17 -34.94
C LEU A 334 18.26 1.48 -35.69
N VAL A 335 17.50 1.40 -36.78
CA VAL A 335 17.14 2.54 -37.62
C VAL A 335 15.62 2.59 -37.77
N TRP A 336 15.05 3.79 -37.80
CA TRP A 336 13.61 3.99 -37.96
C TRP A 336 13.14 3.59 -39.36
N SER A 337 12.09 2.77 -39.46
CA SER A 337 11.48 2.38 -40.73
C SER A 337 10.06 2.94 -40.84
N ASP A 338 9.86 3.89 -41.76
CA ASP A 338 8.56 4.52 -41.99
C ASP A 338 7.48 3.53 -42.45
N GLY A 339 7.85 2.52 -43.23
CA GLY A 339 6.91 1.50 -43.72
C GLY A 339 6.38 0.56 -42.65
N ARG A 340 7.10 0.42 -41.52
CA ARG A 340 6.69 -0.44 -40.38
C ARG A 340 6.36 0.36 -39.13
N GLN A 341 6.53 1.68 -39.17
CA GLN A 341 6.42 2.59 -38.02
C GLN A 341 7.11 2.04 -36.76
N ALA A 342 8.32 1.47 -36.94
CA ALA A 342 9.08 0.83 -35.87
C ALA A 342 10.59 0.92 -36.11
N CYS A 343 11.37 0.85 -35.04
CA CYS A 343 12.83 0.72 -35.10
C CYS A 343 13.21 -0.71 -35.52
N VAL A 344 13.92 -0.84 -36.64
CA VAL A 344 14.33 -2.13 -37.20
C VAL A 344 15.84 -2.18 -37.33
N LYS A 345 16.41 -3.38 -37.21
CA LYS A 345 17.81 -3.61 -37.55
C LYS A 345 17.93 -3.67 -39.08
N PRO A 346 18.72 -2.80 -39.72
CA PRO A 346 18.89 -2.84 -41.17
C PRO A 346 19.52 -4.20 -41.54
N ILE A 347 18.85 -4.94 -42.42
CA ILE A 347 19.43 -6.14 -43.01
C ILE A 347 20.54 -5.66 -43.94
N GLN A 348 21.78 -6.06 -43.68
CA GLN A 348 22.88 -5.78 -44.60
C GLN A 348 22.69 -6.64 -45.86
N THR A 349 21.95 -6.10 -46.84
CA THR A 349 21.95 -6.63 -48.21
C THR A 349 23.20 -6.13 -48.92
N GLY A 350 24.22 -6.98 -48.99
CA GLY A 350 25.36 -6.79 -49.87
C GLY A 350 26.73 -7.00 -49.23
N ASP A 351 27.02 -8.23 -48.80
CA ASP A 351 28.29 -8.86 -49.18
C ASP A 351 28.14 -10.38 -49.15
N GLN A 352 28.81 -11.03 -50.09
CA GLN A 352 28.56 -12.38 -50.58
C GLN A 352 28.62 -13.45 -49.47
N ILE A 353 27.51 -14.14 -49.21
CA ILE A 353 27.57 -15.48 -48.61
C ILE A 353 28.02 -16.42 -49.74
N GLN A 354 29.32 -16.62 -49.85
CA GLN A 354 29.92 -17.66 -50.67
C GLN A 354 29.56 -19.01 -50.03
N LEU A 355 28.49 -19.64 -50.50
CA LEU A 355 28.15 -21.03 -50.17
C LEU A 355 29.24 -21.95 -50.75
N MET A 356 30.27 -22.24 -49.95
CA MET A 356 31.18 -23.35 -50.20
C MET A 356 30.46 -24.66 -49.87
N LEU A 357 29.63 -25.14 -50.80
CA LEU A 357 29.24 -26.54 -50.87
C LEU A 357 30.44 -27.33 -51.41
N GLN A 358 31.28 -27.84 -50.50
CA GLN A 358 32.14 -28.98 -50.84
C GLN A 358 31.29 -30.25 -50.76
N THR A 359 31.05 -30.85 -51.92
CA THR A 359 30.65 -32.26 -52.04
C THR A 359 31.88 -33.12 -51.74
N GLN A 360 31.78 -34.02 -50.75
CA GLN A 360 32.50 -35.29 -50.79
C GLN A 360 31.52 -36.39 -51.14
#